data_AF-A0A1V5E4J0-F1
#
_entry.id   AF-A0A1V5E4J0-F1
#
_cell.length_a   1.000
_cell.length_b   1.000
_cell.length_c   1.000
_cell.angle_alpha   90.00
_cell.angle_beta   90.00
_cell.angle_gamma   90.00
#
_symmetry.space_group_name_H-M   'P 1'
#
loop_
_entity.id
_entity.type
_entity.pdbx_description
1 polymer ?
#
loop_
_entity_poly.entity_id
_entity_poly.type
_entity_poly.pdbx_seq_one_letter_code
_entity_poly.pdbx_strand_id
1 'polypeptide(L)'
;MIIPLQITGHGVELSEEVRDEITERANNLDRFYDRIMRCRVVVDEPKKHPHAGKLYSVHIVMTVPGGEVVTKREQNDDLFVAMRDAFDAAQRMLEDFSREQRGDVKSHEKQPRGRISVIFPDQGYGFLVSPEGYDVYFHENSVINRNFEKLSVGMEVSYTEEMGDKGPQASTVIVL
;
A
#
# COMPACT_ATOMS: atom_id res chain seq x y z
N MET A 1 -6.35 12.07 -7.63
CA MET A 1 -5.78 12.52 -6.34
C MET A 1 -6.88 13.19 -5.53
N ILE A 2 -6.85 13.02 -4.20
CA ILE A 2 -7.87 13.62 -3.31
C ILE A 2 -7.48 15.06 -2.90
N ILE A 3 -6.19 15.33 -2.68
CA ILE A 3 -5.64 16.65 -2.35
C ILE A 3 -4.96 17.23 -3.61
N PRO A 4 -5.07 18.55 -3.87
CA PRO A 4 -4.37 19.20 -4.98
C PRO A 4 -2.85 18.98 -4.95
N LEU A 5 -2.28 18.81 -6.15
CA LEU A 5 -0.86 18.67 -6.39
C LEU A 5 -0.07 19.84 -5.79
N GLN A 6 1.04 19.54 -5.10
CA GLN A 6 1.95 20.54 -4.58
C GLN A 6 3.25 20.55 -5.38
N ILE A 7 3.58 21.67 -6.01
CA ILE A 7 4.83 21.84 -6.78
C ILE A 7 5.74 22.80 -6.03
N THR A 8 6.97 22.38 -5.71
CA THR A 8 7.99 23.18 -5.03
C THR A 8 9.25 23.27 -5.88
N GLY A 9 9.72 24.48 -6.18
CA GLY A 9 11.04 24.72 -6.76
C GLY A 9 12.00 25.22 -5.67
N HIS A 10 13.15 24.56 -5.50
CA HIS A 10 14.16 24.95 -4.52
C HIS A 10 15.43 25.41 -5.24
N GLY A 11 15.65 26.72 -5.26
CA GLY A 11 16.75 27.35 -6.02
C GLY A 11 16.52 27.39 -7.54
N VAL A 12 15.33 26.99 -8.03
CA VAL A 12 14.97 27.01 -9.44
C VAL A 12 13.72 27.85 -9.68
N GLU A 13 13.77 28.67 -10.71
CA GLU A 13 12.58 29.31 -11.26
C GLU A 13 11.87 28.31 -12.17
N LEU A 14 10.74 27.80 -11.68
CA LEU A 14 9.84 27.00 -12.51
C LEU A 14 9.06 27.96 -13.42
N SER A 15 9.11 27.77 -14.73
CA SER A 15 8.24 28.46 -15.68
C SER A 15 6.80 27.92 -15.58
N GLU A 16 5.84 28.62 -16.18
CA GLU A 16 4.46 28.11 -16.29
C GLU A 16 4.42 26.81 -17.09
N GLU A 17 5.14 26.76 -18.21
CA GLU A 17 5.29 25.56 -19.06
C GLU A 17 5.75 24.33 -18.26
N VAL A 18 6.74 24.50 -17.37
CA VAL A 18 7.22 23.40 -16.51
C VAL A 18 6.17 22.99 -15.48
N ARG A 19 5.42 23.94 -14.91
CA ARG A 19 4.35 23.61 -13.95
C ARG A 19 3.20 22.88 -14.63
N ASP A 20 2.85 23.27 -15.85
CA ASP A 20 1.80 22.64 -16.64
C ASP A 20 2.18 21.20 -16.98
N GLU A 21 3.42 20.98 -17.44
CA GLU A 21 3.96 19.64 -17.71
C GLU A 21 3.95 18.75 -16.44
N ILE A 22 4.38 19.29 -15.30
CA ILE A 22 4.34 18.56 -14.00
C ILE A 22 2.89 18.21 -13.64
N THR A 23 1.95 19.13 -13.87
CA THR A 23 0.53 18.94 -13.55
C THR A 23 -0.09 17.86 -14.42
N GLU A 24 0.16 17.90 -15.74
CA GLU A 24 -0.34 16.90 -16.68
C GLU A 24 0.19 15.50 -16.33
N ARG A 25 1.49 15.38 -16.08
CA ARG A 25 2.10 14.10 -15.68
C ARG A 25 1.57 13.58 -14.35
N ALA A 26 1.40 14.46 -13.35
CA ALA A 26 0.87 14.07 -12.05
C ALA A 26 -0.59 13.59 -12.15
N ASN A 27 -1.42 14.23 -12.97
CA ASN A 27 -2.79 13.78 -13.21
C ASN A 27 -2.84 12.41 -13.92
N ASN A 28 -1.83 12.09 -14.73
CA ASN A 28 -1.74 10.77 -15.36
C ASN A 28 -1.48 9.64 -14.34
N LEU A 29 -0.88 9.94 -13.17
CA LEU A 29 -0.64 8.96 -12.11
C LEU A 29 -1.94 8.36 -11.54
N ASP A 30 -3.04 9.12 -11.57
CA ASP A 30 -4.36 8.66 -11.12
C ASP A 30 -4.90 7.46 -11.91
N ARG A 31 -4.42 7.27 -13.15
CA ARG A 31 -4.80 6.12 -13.97
C ARG A 31 -4.18 4.81 -13.48
N PHE A 32 -3.08 4.88 -12.76
CA PHE A 32 -2.34 3.71 -12.25
C PHE A 32 -2.75 3.38 -10.81
N TYR A 33 -3.06 4.40 -10.02
CA TYR A 33 -3.59 4.25 -8.67
C TYR A 33 -4.55 5.40 -8.36
N ASP A 34 -5.83 5.10 -8.17
CA ASP A 34 -6.90 6.09 -8.02
C ASP A 34 -7.02 6.63 -6.59
N ARG A 35 -6.44 5.94 -5.60
CA ARG A 35 -6.51 6.31 -4.17
C ARG A 35 -5.34 7.20 -3.72
N ILE A 36 -4.65 7.90 -4.61
CA ILE A 36 -3.58 8.83 -4.20
C ILE A 36 -4.19 9.98 -3.38
N MET A 37 -3.75 10.10 -2.12
CA MET A 37 -4.24 11.15 -1.23
C MET A 37 -3.54 12.48 -1.50
N ARG A 38 -2.21 12.47 -1.64
CA ARG A 38 -1.39 13.67 -1.88
C ARG A 38 -0.26 13.34 -2.84
N CYS A 39 0.09 14.28 -3.72
CA CYS A 39 1.30 14.25 -4.51
C CYS A 39 2.07 15.55 -4.32
N ARG A 40 3.35 15.46 -3.99
CA ARG A 40 4.27 16.58 -3.86
C ARG A 40 5.46 16.37 -4.77
N VAL A 41 5.67 17.31 -5.68
CA VAL A 41 6.79 17.33 -6.62
C VAL A 41 7.75 18.42 -6.18
N VAL A 42 9.01 18.05 -5.96
CA VAL A 42 10.09 18.96 -5.59
C VAL A 42 11.14 18.94 -6.67
N VAL A 43 11.45 20.11 -7.22
CA VAL A 43 12.51 20.31 -8.20
C VAL A 43 13.63 21.11 -7.52
N ASP A 44 14.82 20.55 -7.45
CA ASP A 44 16.03 21.17 -6.91
C ASP A 44 16.94 21.71 -8.02
N GLU A 45 17.59 22.84 -7.75
CA GLU A 45 18.64 23.41 -8.61
C GLU A 45 19.81 22.46 -8.84
N PRO A 46 20.40 22.47 -10.05
CA PRO A 46 21.53 21.63 -10.35
C PRO A 46 22.71 21.85 -9.41
N LYS A 47 22.97 20.85 -8.55
CA LYS A 47 24.16 20.86 -7.70
C LYS A 47 25.38 20.53 -8.54
N LYS A 48 26.49 21.24 -8.30
CA LYS A 48 27.79 20.95 -8.92
C LYS A 48 28.31 19.63 -8.35
N HIS A 49 28.29 18.56 -9.13
CA HIS A 49 29.00 17.35 -8.82
C HIS A 49 30.45 17.42 -9.34
N PRO A 50 31.46 16.99 -8.56
CA PRO A 50 32.88 17.09 -8.95
C PRO A 50 33.24 16.39 -10.27
N HIS A 51 32.48 15.36 -10.67
CA HIS A 51 32.79 14.52 -11.83
C HIS A 51 31.67 14.42 -12.89
N ALA A 52 30.50 15.03 -12.67
CA ALA A 52 29.30 14.82 -13.50
C ALA A 52 28.57 16.10 -13.95
N GLY A 53 29.08 17.29 -13.62
CA GLY A 53 28.47 18.56 -14.04
C GLY A 53 27.31 19.03 -13.14
N LYS A 54 26.41 19.83 -13.72
CA LYS A 54 25.25 20.44 -13.09
C LYS A 54 24.03 19.53 -13.32
N LEU A 55 23.50 18.88 -12.29
CA LEU A 55 22.39 17.93 -12.44
C LEU A 55 21.13 18.40 -11.71
N TYR A 56 20.07 18.75 -12.45
CA TYR A 56 18.74 18.95 -11.91
C TYR A 56 18.31 17.72 -11.16
N SER A 57 17.57 17.92 -10.08
CA SER A 57 17.07 16.81 -9.30
C SER A 57 15.57 16.95 -9.06
N VAL A 58 14.83 15.88 -9.35
CA VAL A 58 13.38 15.83 -9.15
C VAL A 58 13.06 14.74 -8.14
N HIS A 59 12.20 15.08 -7.19
CA HIS A 59 11.68 14.16 -6.18
C HIS A 59 10.17 14.21 -6.15
N ILE A 60 9.54 13.05 -6.16
CA ILE A 60 8.09 12.92 -6.07
C ILE A 60 7.77 12.13 -4.81
N VAL A 61 6.98 12.75 -3.93
CA VAL A 61 6.47 12.14 -2.72
C VAL A 61 4.96 11.99 -2.87
N MET A 62 4.49 10.75 -2.80
CA MET A 62 3.07 10.42 -2.92
C MET A 62 2.59 9.79 -1.61
N THR A 63 1.51 10.30 -1.06
CA THR A 63 0.85 9.69 0.09
C THR A 63 -0.31 8.85 -0.41
N VAL A 64 -0.30 7.56 -0.07
CA VAL A 64 -1.31 6.57 -0.45
C VAL A 64 -1.88 5.89 0.81
N PRO A 65 -3.05 5.24 0.74
CA PRO A 65 -3.58 4.49 1.87
C PRO A 65 -2.59 3.39 2.28
N GLY A 66 -2.14 3.42 3.53
CA GLY A 66 -1.18 2.45 4.06
C GLY A 66 0.30 2.87 4.04
N GLY A 67 0.65 4.05 3.50
CA GLY A 67 2.03 4.54 3.58
C GLY A 67 2.38 5.74 2.70
N GLU A 68 3.66 6.10 2.70
CA GLU A 68 4.24 7.07 1.77
C GLU A 68 5.11 6.37 0.73
N VAL A 69 4.88 6.67 -0.54
CA VAL A 69 5.71 6.21 -1.66
C VAL A 69 6.60 7.38 -2.06
N VAL A 70 7.91 7.18 -1.93
CA VAL A 70 8.92 8.20 -2.24
C VAL A 70 9.77 7.71 -3.40
N THR A 71 9.84 8.48 -4.48
CA THR A 71 10.76 8.17 -5.58
C THR A 71 12.20 8.32 -5.14
N LYS A 72 13.08 7.45 -5.68
CA LYS A 72 14.51 7.72 -5.63
C LYS A 72 14.79 9.05 -6.34
N ARG A 73 15.89 9.68 -5.93
CA ARG A 73 16.36 10.96 -6.46
C ARG A 73 16.82 10.78 -7.91
N GLU A 74 16.01 11.22 -8.87
CA GLU A 74 16.42 11.24 -10.27
C GLU A 74 17.24 12.51 -10.56
N GLN A 75 18.37 12.34 -11.24
CA GLN A 75 19.33 13.40 -11.51
C GLN A 75 19.72 13.40 -12.99
N ASN A 76 19.57 14.54 -13.65
CA ASN A 76 19.93 14.68 -15.05
C ASN A 76 20.39 16.12 -15.34
N ASP A 77 21.24 16.32 -16.35
CA ASP A 77 21.64 17.66 -16.79
C ASP A 77 20.50 18.42 -17.47
N ASP A 78 19.48 17.69 -17.98
CA ASP A 78 18.24 18.23 -18.51
C ASP A 78 17.07 18.05 -17.53
N LEU A 79 16.38 19.16 -17.21
CA LEU A 79 15.25 19.17 -16.29
C LEU A 79 14.07 18.32 -16.80
N PHE A 80 13.74 18.37 -18.10
CA PHE A 80 12.64 17.60 -18.67
C PHE A 80 12.92 16.11 -18.64
N VAL A 81 14.18 15.71 -18.85
CA VAL A 81 14.60 14.31 -18.71
C VAL A 81 14.50 13.87 -17.25
N ALA A 82 15.00 14.67 -16.30
CA ALA A 82 14.87 14.38 -14.87
C ALA A 82 13.40 14.26 -14.43
N MET A 83 12.52 15.14 -14.94
CA MET A 83 11.08 15.05 -14.68
C MET A 83 10.48 13.77 -15.24
N ARG A 84 10.77 13.45 -16.51
CA ARG A 84 10.26 12.22 -17.16
C ARG A 84 10.66 10.99 -16.36
N ASP A 85 11.95 10.86 -16.07
CA ASP A 85 12.48 9.68 -15.38
C ASP A 85 11.90 9.56 -13.95
N ALA A 86 11.69 10.69 -13.24
CA ALA A 86 11.05 10.70 -11.93
C ALA A 86 9.58 10.26 -11.97
N PHE A 87 8.82 10.74 -12.96
CA PHE A 87 7.41 10.34 -13.13
C PHE A 87 7.28 8.88 -13.59
N ASP A 88 8.18 8.39 -14.45
CA ASP A 88 8.23 6.98 -14.84
C ASP A 88 8.54 6.08 -13.64
N ALA A 89 9.45 6.51 -12.76
CA ALA A 89 9.73 5.82 -11.50
C ALA A 89 8.53 5.84 -10.55
N ALA A 90 7.83 6.97 -10.43
CA ALA A 90 6.61 7.10 -9.64
C ALA A 90 5.51 6.16 -10.14
N GLN A 91 5.30 6.10 -11.46
CA GLN A 91 4.35 5.19 -12.08
C GLN A 91 4.65 3.74 -11.72
N ARG A 92 5.90 3.29 -11.91
CA ARG A 92 6.32 1.91 -11.60
C ARG A 92 6.06 1.56 -10.14
N MET A 93 6.41 2.44 -9.20
CA MET A 93 6.17 2.17 -7.78
C MET A 93 4.68 2.16 -7.43
N LEU A 94 3.86 3.00 -8.05
CA LEU A 94 2.40 2.93 -7.86
C LEU A 94 1.82 1.63 -8.43
N GLU A 95 2.31 1.16 -9.57
CA GLU A 95 1.93 -0.14 -10.12
C GLU A 95 2.35 -1.29 -9.20
N ASP A 96 3.58 -1.28 -8.68
CA ASP A 96 4.06 -2.27 -7.72
C ASP A 96 3.25 -2.23 -6.42
N PHE A 97 2.96 -1.03 -5.90
CA PHE A 97 2.13 -0.83 -4.71
C PHE A 97 0.68 -1.27 -4.94
N SER A 98 0.12 -1.00 -6.12
CA SER A 98 -1.22 -1.45 -6.53
C SER A 98 -1.26 -2.97 -6.68
N ARG A 99 -0.18 -3.59 -7.19
CA ARG A 99 -0.04 -5.05 -7.25
C ARG A 99 0.08 -5.67 -5.87
N GLU A 100 0.85 -5.06 -4.96
CA GLU A 100 0.95 -5.49 -3.56
C GLU A 100 -0.40 -5.33 -2.84
N GLN A 101 -1.12 -4.22 -3.06
CA GLN A 101 -2.47 -4.02 -2.53
C GLN A 101 -3.53 -4.95 -3.12
N ARG A 102 -3.46 -5.27 -4.42
CA ARG A 102 -4.39 -6.22 -5.08
C ARG A 102 -4.03 -7.67 -4.83
N GLY A 103 -2.80 -7.96 -4.42
CA GLY A 103 -2.31 -9.27 -4.03
C GLY A 103 -2.00 -9.30 -2.54
N ASP A 104 -3.03 -9.46 -1.71
CA ASP A 104 -2.93 -9.89 -0.32
C ASP A 104 -1.78 -9.27 0.49
N VAL A 105 -1.79 -7.94 0.69
CA VAL A 105 -1.14 -7.43 1.89
C VAL A 105 -1.94 -7.98 3.05
N LYS A 106 -1.39 -9.03 3.68
CA LYS A 106 -1.59 -9.34 5.09
C LYS A 106 -1.45 -8.02 5.83
N SER A 107 -2.57 -7.32 6.00
CA SER A 107 -2.67 -6.12 6.81
C SER A 107 -2.19 -6.54 8.19
N HIS A 108 -0.95 -6.17 8.51
CA HIS A 108 -0.44 -6.24 9.86
C HIS A 108 -1.03 -5.07 10.67
N GLU A 109 -2.32 -4.79 10.52
CA GLU A 109 -3.10 -4.22 11.60
C GLU A 109 -3.40 -5.39 12.52
N LYS A 110 -2.64 -5.50 13.62
CA LYS A 110 -2.84 -6.43 14.75
C LYS A 110 -3.84 -7.54 14.43
N GLN A 111 -3.37 -8.67 13.89
CA GLN A 111 -4.25 -9.78 13.52
C GLN A 111 -5.32 -9.94 14.62
N PRO A 112 -6.61 -9.71 14.29
CA PRO A 112 -7.65 -9.67 15.30
C PRO A 112 -7.62 -10.98 16.08
N ARG A 113 -7.66 -10.85 17.40
CA ARG A 113 -7.65 -12.00 18.30
C ARG A 113 -9.08 -12.40 18.59
N GLY A 114 -9.41 -13.63 18.26
CA GLY A 114 -10.68 -14.23 18.59
C GLY A 114 -10.51 -15.34 19.61
N ARG A 115 -11.65 -15.91 20.00
CA ARG A 115 -11.69 -17.14 20.78
C ARG A 115 -12.60 -18.13 20.09
N ILE A 116 -12.16 -19.38 19.98
CA ILE A 116 -13.01 -20.44 19.41
C ILE A 116 -14.26 -20.59 20.29
N SER A 117 -15.45 -20.43 19.70
CA SER A 117 -16.74 -20.58 20.40
C SER A 117 -17.35 -21.97 20.19
N VAL A 118 -17.29 -22.51 18.97
CA VAL A 118 -17.85 -23.81 18.61
C VAL A 118 -16.98 -24.48 17.55
N ILE A 119 -16.84 -25.81 17.61
CA ILE A 119 -16.16 -26.61 16.57
C ILE A 119 -17.03 -27.83 16.25
N PHE A 120 -17.07 -28.21 14.98
CA PHE A 120 -17.67 -29.44 14.47
C PHE A 120 -16.58 -30.31 13.83
N PRO A 121 -15.82 -31.11 14.62
CA PRO A 121 -14.69 -31.88 14.12
C PRO A 121 -15.05 -32.80 12.95
N ASP A 122 -16.18 -33.51 13.05
CA ASP A 122 -16.67 -34.43 12.02
C ASP A 122 -17.06 -33.73 10.70
N GLN A 123 -17.33 -32.43 10.75
CA GLN A 123 -17.77 -31.64 9.59
C GLN A 123 -16.67 -30.70 9.07
N GLY A 124 -15.51 -30.61 9.73
CA GLY A 124 -14.35 -29.84 9.24
C GLY A 124 -14.47 -28.32 9.37
N TYR A 125 -15.36 -27.79 10.21
CA TYR A 125 -15.50 -26.33 10.40
C TYR A 125 -15.80 -25.92 11.85
N GLY A 126 -15.66 -24.64 12.14
CA GLY A 126 -15.97 -24.05 13.44
C GLY A 126 -16.31 -22.58 13.37
N PHE A 127 -16.54 -21.99 14.54
CA PHE A 127 -16.80 -20.57 14.73
C PHE A 127 -15.86 -20.00 15.80
N LEU A 128 -15.40 -18.78 15.57
CA LEU A 128 -14.70 -17.97 16.54
C LEU A 128 -15.48 -16.69 16.82
N VAL A 129 -15.35 -16.16 18.02
CA VAL A 129 -15.96 -14.89 18.40
C VAL A 129 -14.91 -13.79 18.23
N SER A 130 -15.26 -12.75 17.49
CA SER A 130 -14.44 -11.55 17.30
C SER A 130 -14.35 -10.73 18.59
N PRO A 131 -13.37 -9.81 18.73
CA PRO A 131 -13.34 -8.84 19.83
C PRO A 131 -14.60 -7.99 19.95
N GLU A 132 -15.30 -7.79 18.82
CA GLU A 132 -16.54 -7.01 18.72
C GLU A 132 -17.79 -7.83 19.07
N GLY A 133 -17.64 -9.13 19.34
CA GLY A 133 -18.69 -9.98 19.90
C GLY A 133 -19.59 -10.68 18.88
N TYR A 134 -19.18 -10.73 17.60
CA TYR A 134 -19.90 -11.48 16.56
C TYR A 134 -19.17 -12.78 16.19
N ASP A 135 -19.91 -13.77 15.68
CA ASP A 135 -19.37 -15.05 15.24
C ASP A 135 -18.78 -14.94 13.82
N VAL A 136 -17.60 -15.54 13.65
CA VAL A 136 -16.87 -15.65 12.38
C VAL A 136 -16.67 -17.12 12.07
N TYR A 137 -17.13 -17.55 10.89
CA TYR A 137 -16.99 -18.92 10.41
C TYR A 137 -15.55 -19.23 10.00
N PHE A 138 -15.04 -20.44 10.25
CA PHE A 138 -13.76 -20.88 9.70
C PHE A 138 -13.77 -22.37 9.32
N HIS A 139 -13.03 -22.72 8.27
CA HIS A 139 -12.88 -24.11 7.80
C HIS A 139 -11.55 -24.70 8.29
N GLU A 140 -11.42 -26.04 8.31
CA GLU A 140 -10.18 -26.74 8.65
C GLU A 140 -8.98 -26.28 7.79
N ASN A 141 -9.24 -25.95 6.54
CA ASN A 141 -8.25 -25.44 5.58
C ASN A 141 -7.71 -24.05 5.94
N SER A 142 -8.45 -23.28 6.73
CA SER A 142 -8.01 -21.97 7.21
C SER A 142 -7.03 -22.09 8.38
N VAL A 143 -6.91 -23.26 9.02
CA VAL A 143 -6.11 -23.43 10.24
C VAL A 143 -4.64 -23.69 9.92
N ILE A 144 -3.77 -22.81 10.42
CA ILE A 144 -2.33 -22.85 10.20
C ILE A 144 -1.62 -23.17 11.53
N ASN A 145 -0.49 -23.89 11.46
CA ASN A 145 0.37 -24.25 12.60
C ASN A 145 -0.25 -25.18 13.65
N ARG A 146 -1.40 -25.81 13.39
CA ARG A 146 -1.98 -26.85 14.26
C ARG A 146 -2.96 -27.74 13.48
N ASN A 147 -3.08 -29.01 13.89
CA ASN A 147 -4.12 -29.89 13.37
C ASN A 147 -5.49 -29.45 13.89
N PHE A 148 -6.48 -29.36 13.00
CA PHE A 148 -7.87 -28.97 13.32
C PHE A 148 -8.48 -29.81 14.46
N GLU A 149 -8.22 -31.11 14.48
CA GLU A 149 -8.68 -32.04 15.53
C GLU A 149 -8.18 -31.70 16.94
N LYS A 150 -7.10 -30.92 17.06
CA LYS A 150 -6.52 -30.49 18.34
C LYS A 150 -7.04 -29.13 18.81
N LEU A 151 -8.02 -28.56 18.12
CA LEU A 151 -8.71 -27.34 18.52
C LEU A 151 -9.76 -27.66 19.59
N SER A 152 -10.03 -26.69 20.44
CA SER A 152 -11.01 -26.81 21.53
C SER A 152 -11.65 -25.47 21.76
N VAL A 153 -12.92 -25.50 22.17
CA VAL A 153 -13.66 -24.31 22.56
C VAL A 153 -12.87 -23.57 23.64
N GLY A 154 -12.72 -22.27 23.45
CA GLY A 154 -12.04 -21.40 24.37
C GLY A 154 -10.55 -21.15 24.09
N MET A 155 -9.97 -21.72 23.03
CA MET A 155 -8.61 -21.38 22.60
C MET A 155 -8.57 -19.97 22.00
N GLU A 156 -7.51 -19.22 22.34
CA GLU A 156 -7.21 -17.94 21.70
C GLU A 156 -6.60 -18.18 20.32
N VAL A 157 -7.11 -17.43 19.35
CA VAL A 157 -6.67 -17.52 17.97
C VAL A 157 -6.46 -16.14 17.41
N SER A 158 -5.53 -16.05 16.47
CA SER A 158 -5.29 -14.92 15.61
C SER A 158 -5.88 -15.25 14.25
N TYR A 159 -6.70 -14.37 13.66
CA TYR A 159 -7.38 -14.69 12.41
C TYR A 159 -7.38 -13.53 11.40
N THR A 160 -7.57 -13.87 10.13
CA THR A 160 -7.82 -12.92 9.05
C THR A 160 -9.27 -13.08 8.61
N GLU A 161 -10.06 -12.01 8.68
CA GLU A 161 -11.47 -12.00 8.29
C GLU A 161 -11.64 -11.55 6.83
N GLU A 162 -12.55 -12.21 6.12
CA GLU A 162 -12.99 -11.89 4.77
C GLU A 162 -14.52 -11.97 4.66
N MET A 163 -15.10 -11.17 3.77
CA MET A 163 -16.53 -11.25 3.46
C MET A 163 -16.79 -12.40 2.49
N GLY A 164 -17.42 -13.46 2.96
CA GLY A 164 -17.90 -14.57 2.13
C GLY A 164 -19.36 -14.41 1.71
N ASP A 165 -19.86 -15.35 0.90
CA ASP A 165 -21.23 -15.35 0.36
C ASP A 165 -22.33 -15.37 1.45
N LYS A 166 -21.99 -15.83 2.65
CA LYS A 166 -22.91 -15.97 3.80
C LYS A 166 -22.55 -15.04 4.98
N GLY A 167 -21.63 -14.11 4.78
CA GLY A 167 -21.14 -13.19 5.80
C GLY A 167 -19.65 -13.38 6.15
N PRO A 168 -19.20 -12.79 7.27
CA PRO A 168 -17.80 -12.82 7.68
C PRO A 168 -17.27 -14.25 7.91
N GLN A 169 -16.15 -14.58 7.29
CA GLN A 169 -15.44 -15.83 7.44
C GLN A 169 -13.94 -15.59 7.66
N ALA A 170 -13.27 -16.51 8.35
CA ALA A 170 -11.82 -16.45 8.53
C ALA A 170 -11.10 -17.22 7.42
N SER A 171 -10.30 -16.51 6.63
CA SER A 171 -9.44 -17.12 5.61
C SER A 171 -8.14 -17.68 6.18
N THR A 172 -7.74 -17.24 7.37
CA THR A 172 -6.60 -17.77 8.12
C THR A 172 -6.90 -17.77 9.60
N VAL A 173 -6.54 -18.84 10.31
CA VAL A 173 -6.68 -19.02 11.76
C VAL A 173 -5.37 -19.61 12.31
N ILE A 174 -4.76 -18.93 13.26
CA ILE A 174 -3.51 -19.34 13.92
C ILE A 174 -3.76 -19.41 15.42
N VAL A 175 -3.50 -20.54 16.05
CA VAL A 175 -3.64 -20.69 17.50
C VAL A 175 -2.47 -20.01 18.22
N LEU A 176 -2.78 -19.23 19.27
CA LEU A 176 -1.79 -18.52 20.11
C LEU A 176 -1.27 -19.37 21.28
#